data_AF-A0AAV5ZCA9-F1
#
_entry.id   AF-A0AAV5ZCA9-F1
#
_cell.length_a   1.000
_cell.length_b   1.000
_cell.length_c   1.000
_cell.angle_alpha   90.00
_cell.angle_beta   90.00
_cell.angle_gamma   90.00
#
_symmetry.space_group_name_H-M   'P 1'
#
loop_
_entity.id
_entity.type
_entity.pdbx_description
1 polymer ?
#
loop_
_entity_poly.entity_id
_entity_poly.type
_entity_poly.pdbx_seq_one_letter_code
_entity_poly.pdbx_strand_id
1 'polypeptide(L)'
;MREAFRRFATRTSEWVGRPAAFVIGLTLIVLWGLTGPLFGYSDSWQLVINTATTIITFLMVFLIQNTQNRDARTIHLKLDELLRGVKGARTAMVALESSTDAELAELQEDFERLHRRLTQHRAGRLRADPEQGTAA
;
A
#
# COMPACT_ATOMS: atom_id res chain seq x y z
N MET A 1 11.76 23.15 4.40
CA MET A 1 11.27 22.27 5.51
C MET A 1 10.84 20.88 5.03
N ARG A 2 9.95 20.73 4.03
CA ARG A 2 9.49 19.41 3.53
C ARG A 2 10.63 18.47 3.12
N GLU A 3 11.67 18.99 2.46
CA GLU A 3 12.80 18.19 1.98
C GLU A 3 13.71 17.67 3.10
N ALA A 4 13.96 18.46 4.14
CA ALA A 4 14.78 18.06 5.28
C ALA A 4 14.06 17.00 6.14
N PHE A 5 12.76 17.21 6.43
CA PHE A 5 11.93 16.22 7.09
C PHE A 5 11.84 14.92 6.26
N ARG A 6 11.69 15.03 4.93
CA ARG A 6 11.66 13.87 4.04
C ARG A 6 12.94 13.05 4.09
N ARG A 7 14.11 13.70 4.05
CA ARG A 7 15.41 13.00 4.16
C ARG A 7 15.61 12.37 5.53
N PHE A 8 15.21 13.05 6.60
CA PHE A 8 15.23 12.50 7.94
C PHE A 8 14.32 11.27 8.04
N ALA A 9 13.04 11.41 7.65
CA ALA A 9 12.06 10.34 7.67
C ALA A 9 12.50 9.11 6.87
N THR A 10 13.01 9.32 5.65
CA THR A 10 13.49 8.22 4.80
C THR A 10 14.68 7.50 5.44
N ARG A 11 15.69 8.24 5.93
CA ARG A 11 16.85 7.64 6.60
C ARG A 11 16.47 6.91 7.89
N THR A 12 15.56 7.47 8.67
CA THR A 12 15.06 6.85 9.90
C THR A 12 14.28 5.57 9.58
N SER A 13 13.37 5.59 8.60
CA SER A 13 12.66 4.39 8.15
C SER A 13 13.60 3.31 7.61
N GLU A 14 14.60 3.67 6.81
CA GLU A 14 15.61 2.74 6.30
C GLU A 14 16.43 2.12 7.42
N TRP A 15 16.79 2.89 8.45
CA TRP A 15 17.51 2.38 9.62
C TRP A 15 16.65 1.44 10.46
N VAL A 16 15.43 1.86 10.81
CA VAL A 16 14.50 1.07 11.63
C VAL A 16 14.03 -0.19 10.93
N GLY A 17 13.96 -0.19 9.59
CA GLY A 17 13.60 -1.36 8.78
C GLY A 17 14.69 -2.42 8.64
N ARG A 18 15.92 -2.18 9.13
CA ARG A 18 17.02 -3.16 9.03
C ARG A 18 16.93 -4.20 10.15
N PRO A 19 17.33 -5.47 9.88
CA PRO A 19 17.44 -6.51 10.92
C PRO A 19 18.28 -6.08 12.14
N ALA A 20 19.30 -5.24 11.93
CA ALA A 20 20.11 -4.68 13.01
C ALA A 20 19.30 -3.81 14.00
N ALA A 21 18.31 -3.05 13.53
CA ALA A 21 17.46 -2.24 14.42
C ALA A 21 16.57 -3.12 15.30
N PHE A 22 16.08 -4.24 14.78
CA PHE A 22 15.35 -5.23 15.57
C PHE A 22 16.25 -5.82 16.68
N VAL A 23 17.49 -6.21 16.36
CA VAL A 23 18.45 -6.73 17.34
C VAL A 23 18.76 -5.70 18.43
N ILE A 24 18.94 -4.42 18.05
CA ILE A 24 19.16 -3.32 19.00
C ILE A 24 17.92 -3.14 19.90
N GLY A 25 16.72 -3.09 19.33
CA GLY A 25 15.47 -2.97 20.08
C GLY A 25 15.27 -4.12 21.07
N LEU A 26 15.52 -5.36 20.63
CA LEU A 26 15.45 -6.54 21.48
C LEU A 26 16.48 -6.46 22.63
N THR A 27 17.71 -6.05 22.34
CA THR A 27 18.75 -5.89 23.35
C THR A 27 18.36 -4.84 24.39
N LEU A 28 17.76 -3.72 23.96
CA LEU A 28 17.27 -2.68 24.87
C LEU A 28 16.15 -3.19 25.77
N ILE A 29 15.20 -3.98 25.24
CA ILE A 29 14.12 -4.59 26.03
C ILE A 29 14.69 -5.58 27.07
N VAL A 30 15.64 -6.42 26.67
CA VAL A 30 16.31 -7.36 27.59
C VAL A 30 17.07 -6.60 28.68
N LEU A 31 17.85 -5.57 28.33
CA LEU A 31 18.60 -4.77 29.28
C LEU A 31 17.66 -4.04 30.27
N TRP A 32 16.54 -3.52 29.80
CA TRP A 32 15.50 -2.95 30.65
C TRP A 32 14.91 -4.00 31.60
N GLY A 33 14.60 -5.20 31.11
CA GLY A 33 14.10 -6.29 31.96
C GLY A 33 15.09 -6.71 33.05
N LEU A 34 16.38 -6.76 32.71
CA LEU A 34 17.48 -7.12 33.63
C LEU A 34 17.80 -6.03 34.65
N THR A 35 17.55 -4.76 34.33
CA THR A 35 17.73 -3.64 35.28
C THR A 35 16.51 -3.45 36.18
N GLY A 36 15.35 -4.03 35.83
CA GLY A 36 14.12 -3.99 36.63
C GLY A 36 14.25 -4.38 38.12
N PRO A 37 14.97 -5.47 38.48
CA PRO A 37 15.18 -5.85 39.88
C PRO A 37 15.92 -4.79 40.71
N LEU A 38 16.83 -4.00 40.09
CA LEU A 38 17.53 -2.90 40.76
C LEU A 38 16.57 -1.77 41.17
N PHE A 39 15.46 -1.62 40.44
CA PHE A 39 14.42 -0.62 40.68
C PHE A 39 13.15 -1.20 41.30
N GLY A 40 13.20 -2.47 41.77
CA GLY A 40 12.05 -3.17 42.36
C GLY A 40 10.84 -3.27 41.44
N TYR A 41 11.03 -3.20 40.12
CA TYR A 41 9.94 -3.09 39.14
C TYR A 41 8.91 -1.99 39.48
N SER A 42 9.36 -0.85 40.00
CA SER A 42 8.48 0.26 40.41
C SER A 42 7.56 0.79 39.30
N ASP A 43 6.47 1.45 39.71
CA ASP A 43 5.52 2.06 38.78
C ASP A 43 6.20 3.08 37.85
N SER A 44 7.11 3.91 38.38
CA SER A 44 7.89 4.85 37.58
C SER A 44 8.78 4.15 36.55
N TRP A 45 9.37 3.01 36.90
CA TRP A 45 10.21 2.22 36.00
C TRP A 45 9.41 1.65 34.82
N GLN A 46 8.21 1.14 35.09
CA GLN A 46 7.29 0.63 34.07
C GLN A 46 6.69 1.76 33.22
N LEU A 47 6.34 2.88 33.86
CA LEU A 47 5.75 4.04 33.20
C LEU A 47 6.71 4.63 32.15
N VAL A 48 8.00 4.71 32.45
CA VAL A 48 9.01 5.26 31.52
C VAL A 48 9.06 4.45 30.23
N ILE A 49 9.14 3.13 30.28
CA ILE A 49 9.21 2.31 29.06
C ILE A 49 7.90 2.33 28.29
N ASN A 50 6.76 2.32 28.99
CA ASN A 50 5.45 2.34 28.37
C ASN A 50 5.23 3.67 27.62
N THR A 51 5.54 4.79 28.28
CA THR A 51 5.43 6.13 27.70
C THR A 51 6.38 6.29 26.51
N ALA A 52 7.64 5.87 26.64
CA ALA A 52 8.62 5.96 25.56
C ALA A 52 8.19 5.14 24.33
N THR A 53 7.77 3.88 24.55
CA THR A 53 7.33 2.99 23.46
C THR A 53 6.09 3.54 22.76
N THR A 54 5.16 4.13 23.51
CA THR A 54 3.95 4.75 22.95
C THR A 54 4.30 5.92 22.05
N ILE A 55 5.17 6.83 22.50
CA ILE A 55 5.63 7.97 21.68
C ILE A 55 6.35 7.48 20.43
N ILE A 56 7.27 6.52 20.56
CA ILE A 56 8.01 5.95 19.43
C ILE A 56 7.04 5.31 18.43
N THR A 57 6.07 4.55 18.91
CA THR A 57 5.06 3.89 18.06
C THR A 57 4.22 4.93 17.33
N PHE A 58 3.76 5.98 18.02
CA PHE A 58 3.01 7.06 17.41
C PHE A 58 3.80 7.74 16.27
N LEU A 59 5.08 8.06 16.52
CA LEU A 59 5.97 8.60 15.49
C LEU A 59 6.22 7.62 14.34
N MET A 60 6.35 6.32 14.66
CA MET A 60 6.56 5.26 13.68
C MET A 60 5.38 5.14 12.72
N VAL A 61 4.14 5.32 13.18
CA VAL A 61 2.95 5.33 12.31
C VAL A 61 3.09 6.42 11.24
N PHE A 62 3.49 7.65 11.57
CA PHE A 62 3.71 8.70 10.59
C PHE A 62 4.86 8.40 9.62
N LEU A 63 5.96 7.81 10.13
CA LEU A 63 7.11 7.40 9.32
C LEU A 63 6.71 6.33 8.30
N ILE A 64 5.98 5.31 8.75
CA ILE A 64 5.46 4.23 7.91
C ILE A 64 4.49 4.82 6.88
N GLN A 65 3.52 5.64 7.28
CA GLN A 65 2.57 6.28 6.36
C GLN A 65 3.29 7.12 5.30
N ASN A 66 4.30 7.91 5.66
CA ASN A 66 5.05 8.71 4.69
C ASN A 66 5.83 7.84 3.69
N THR A 67 6.42 6.74 4.17
CA THR A 67 7.17 5.81 3.32
C THR A 67 6.21 5.05 2.39
N GLN A 68 5.13 4.49 2.94
CA GLN A 68 4.10 3.77 2.20
C GLN A 68 3.39 4.64 1.16
N ASN A 69 3.04 5.88 1.50
CA ASN A 69 2.39 6.80 0.55
C ASN A 69 3.32 7.11 -0.65
N ARG A 70 4.62 7.21 -0.42
CA ARG A 70 5.61 7.39 -1.49
C ARG A 70 5.79 6.15 -2.35
N ASP A 71 5.85 4.97 -1.73
CA ASP A 71 6.00 3.71 -2.44
C ASP A 71 4.77 3.40 -3.30
N ALA A 72 3.56 3.65 -2.77
CA ALA A 72 2.32 3.56 -3.52
C ALA A 72 2.37 4.44 -4.77
N ARG A 73 2.69 5.74 -4.62
CA ARG A 73 2.81 6.67 -5.76
C ARG A 73 3.85 6.21 -6.79
N THR A 74 4.95 5.61 -6.34
CA THR A 74 6.00 5.09 -7.24
C THR A 74 5.51 3.88 -8.03
N ILE A 75 4.72 3.00 -7.40
CA ILE A 75 4.07 1.87 -8.07
C ILE A 75 3.10 2.38 -9.14
N HIS A 76 2.26 3.35 -8.81
CA HIS A 76 1.32 3.98 -9.76
C HIS A 76 2.03 4.52 -11.00
N LEU A 77 3.08 5.32 -10.83
CA LEU A 77 3.87 5.85 -11.96
C LEU A 77 4.50 4.75 -12.84
N LYS A 78 4.97 3.66 -12.23
CA LYS A 78 5.52 2.51 -12.98
C LYS A 78 4.44 1.79 -13.78
N LEU A 79 3.23 1.63 -13.22
CA LEU A 79 2.08 1.03 -13.90
C LEU A 79 1.61 1.91 -15.06
N ASP A 80 1.57 3.24 -14.87
CA ASP A 80 1.23 4.21 -15.90
C ASP A 80 2.19 4.12 -17.11
N GLU A 81 3.49 4.00 -16.85
CA GLU A 81 4.49 3.85 -17.92
C GLU A 81 4.32 2.51 -18.68
N LEU A 82 4.03 1.42 -17.97
CA LEU A 82 3.73 0.12 -18.60
C LEU A 82 2.46 0.18 -19.44
N LEU A 83 1.39 0.80 -18.95
CA LEU A 83 0.13 0.99 -19.69
C LEU A 83 0.35 1.82 -20.95
N ARG A 84 1.17 2.87 -20.88
CA ARG A 84 1.51 3.71 -22.04
C ARG A 84 2.26 2.94 -23.13
N GLY A 85 3.06 1.93 -22.76
CA GLY A 85 3.81 1.08 -23.69
C GLY A 85 2.97 -0.05 -24.33
N VAL A 86 1.80 -0.38 -23.79
CA VAL A 86 0.94 -1.46 -24.32
C VAL A 86 0.03 -0.94 -25.44
N LYS A 87 0.30 -1.38 -26.69
CA LYS A 87 -0.56 -1.07 -27.84
C LYS A 87 -1.99 -1.59 -27.61
N GLY A 88 -2.95 -0.67 -27.52
CA GLY A 88 -4.37 -0.97 -27.30
C GLY A 88 -4.86 -0.79 -25.86
N ALA A 89 -3.98 -0.47 -24.90
CA ALA A 89 -4.41 0.04 -23.61
C ALA A 89 -5.07 1.42 -23.80
N ARG A 90 -6.31 1.58 -23.30
CA ARG A 90 -6.98 2.89 -23.34
C ARG A 90 -6.21 3.83 -22.40
N THR A 91 -5.60 4.88 -22.97
CA THR A 91 -4.90 5.95 -22.22
C THR A 91 -5.74 6.54 -21.09
N ALA A 92 -7.07 6.41 -21.14
CA ALA A 92 -8.00 6.79 -20.07
C ALA A 92 -7.81 6.02 -18.74
N MET A 93 -7.06 4.91 -18.70
CA MET A 93 -6.66 4.27 -17.44
C MET A 93 -5.46 4.94 -16.77
N VAL A 94 -4.66 5.69 -17.53
CA VAL A 94 -3.48 6.41 -17.00
C VAL A 94 -4.00 7.57 -16.16
N ALA A 95 -3.58 7.64 -14.90
CA ALA A 95 -3.97 8.65 -13.91
C ALA A 95 -5.40 8.57 -13.33
N LEU A 96 -6.00 7.37 -13.28
CA LEU A 96 -7.31 7.16 -12.63
C LEU A 96 -7.35 7.62 -11.16
N GLU A 97 -6.20 7.58 -10.47
CA GLU A 97 -6.03 8.04 -9.09
C GLU A 97 -6.27 9.55 -8.87
N SER A 98 -6.28 10.33 -9.95
CA SER A 98 -6.50 11.78 -9.94
C SER A 98 -7.85 12.20 -10.53
N SER A 99 -8.62 11.23 -11.02
CA SER A 99 -9.94 11.46 -11.60
C SER A 99 -10.96 11.79 -10.51
N THR A 100 -11.92 12.63 -10.86
CA THR A 100 -13.07 12.95 -10.03
C THR A 100 -14.03 11.76 -9.94
N ASP A 101 -14.85 11.69 -8.88
CA ASP A 101 -15.86 10.64 -8.74
C ASP A 101 -16.82 10.57 -9.93
N ALA A 102 -17.12 11.72 -10.56
CA ALA A 102 -17.94 11.80 -11.76
C ALA A 102 -17.27 11.14 -12.97
N GLU A 103 -15.97 11.39 -13.17
CA GLU A 103 -15.18 10.76 -14.24
C GLU A 103 -15.01 9.25 -13.99
N LEU A 104 -14.85 8.82 -12.73
CA LEU A 104 -14.83 7.39 -12.38
C LEU A 104 -16.17 6.72 -12.70
N ALA A 105 -17.28 7.37 -12.36
CA ALA A 105 -18.62 6.85 -12.64
C ALA A 105 -18.89 6.70 -14.14
N GLU A 106 -18.47 7.70 -14.94
CA GLU A 106 -18.58 7.64 -16.40
C GLU A 106 -17.74 6.49 -16.98
N LEU A 107 -16.50 6.32 -16.52
CA LEU A 107 -15.65 5.23 -16.96
C LEU A 107 -16.23 3.86 -16.59
N GLN A 108 -16.78 3.72 -15.37
CA GLN A 108 -17.44 2.50 -14.93
C GLN A 108 -18.66 2.17 -15.82
N GLU A 109 -19.47 3.17 -16.15
CA GLU A 109 -20.61 3.00 -17.07
C GLU A 109 -20.16 2.50 -18.45
N ASP A 110 -19.06 3.05 -18.96
CA ASP A 110 -18.45 2.65 -20.22
C ASP A 110 -17.97 1.19 -20.19
N PHE A 111 -17.38 0.74 -19.07
CA PHE A 111 -17.01 -0.67 -18.88
C PHE A 111 -18.22 -1.59 -18.87
N GLU A 112 -19.29 -1.21 -18.16
CA GLU A 112 -20.51 -2.00 -18.11
C GLU A 112 -21.20 -2.08 -19.49
N ARG A 113 -21.16 -1.00 -20.27
CA ARG A 113 -21.67 -0.98 -21.65
C ARG A 113 -20.85 -1.91 -22.53
N LEU A 114 -19.52 -1.86 -22.44
CA LEU A 114 -18.64 -2.74 -23.22
C LEU A 114 -18.85 -4.22 -22.85
N HIS A 115 -18.91 -4.53 -21.55
CA HIS A 115 -19.16 -5.88 -21.07
C HIS A 115 -20.50 -6.41 -21.60
N ARG A 116 -21.59 -5.63 -21.46
CA ARG A 116 -22.91 -6.00 -22.01
C ARG A 116 -22.86 -6.31 -23.51
N ARG A 117 -22.17 -5.49 -24.31
CA ARG A 117 -22.03 -5.73 -25.76
C ARG A 117 -21.31 -7.05 -26.04
N LEU A 118 -20.21 -7.33 -25.34
CA LEU A 118 -19.45 -8.58 -25.53
C LEU A 118 -20.27 -9.80 -25.11
N THR A 119 -21.00 -9.74 -24.00
CA THR A 119 -21.84 -10.85 -23.53
C THR A 119 -23.01 -11.10 -24.48
N GLN A 120 -23.65 -10.03 -25.00
CA GLN A 120 -24.71 -10.15 -26.01
C GLN A 120 -24.19 -10.71 -27.33
N HIS A 121 -23.01 -10.27 -27.80
CA HIS A 121 -22.42 -10.78 -29.03
C HIS A 121 -21.99 -12.25 -28.90
N ARG A 122 -21.53 -12.67 -27.71
CA ARG A 122 -21.22 -14.07 -27.41
C ARG A 122 -22.48 -14.92 -27.34
N ALA A 123 -23.53 -14.44 -26.69
CA ALA A 123 -24.83 -15.11 -26.63
C ALA A 123 -25.50 -15.21 -28.02
N GLY A 124 -25.35 -14.19 -28.85
CA GLY A 124 -25.80 -14.19 -30.24
C GLY A 124 -25.03 -15.19 -31.11
N ARG A 125 -23.71 -15.30 -30.94
CA ARG A 125 -22.89 -16.34 -31.61
C ARG A 125 -23.28 -17.76 -31.19
N LEU A 126 -23.49 -18.01 -29.89
CA LEU A 126 -23.93 -19.32 -29.39
C LEU A 126 -25.34 -19.71 -29.86
N ARG A 127 -26.21 -18.74 -30.13
CA ARG A 127 -27.55 -18.99 -30.70
C ARG A 127 -27.53 -19.18 -32.21
N ALA A 128 -26.55 -18.59 -32.90
CA ALA A 128 -26.42 -18.66 -34.37
C ALA A 128 -25.65 -19.91 -34.85
N ASP A 129 -24.93 -20.60 -33.96
CA ASP A 129 -24.23 -21.86 -34.27
C ASP A 129 -24.72 -23.01 -33.37
N PRO A 130 -25.89 -23.61 -33.66
CA PRO A 130 -26.43 -24.74 -32.89
C PRO A 130 -25.71 -26.07 -33.16
N GLU A 131 -24.77 -26.14 -34.11
CA GLU A 131 -24.21 -27.41 -34.64
C GLU A 131 -22.99 -27.94 -33.86
N GLN A 132 -22.43 -27.20 -32.89
CA GLN A 132 -21.25 -27.64 -32.12
C GLN A 132 -21.59 -28.35 -30.78
N GLY A 133 -22.88 -28.57 -30.48
CA GLY A 133 -23.34 -29.10 -29.18
C GLY A 133 -23.72 -30.59 -29.14
N THR A 134 -23.56 -31.37 -30.22
CA THR A 134 -24.11 -32.75 -30.28
C THR A 134 -23.14 -33.78 -30.88
N ALA A 135 -21.85 -33.66 -30.59
CA ALA A 135 -20.88 -34.73 -30.83
C ALA A 135 -20.22 -35.15 -29.51
N ALA A 136 -20.98 -35.90 -28.71
CA ALA A 136 -20.49 -36.73 -27.62
C ALA A 136 -21.20 -38.08 -27.68
#